data_AF-A0A1B7MIV7-F1
#
_entry.id   AF-A0A1B7MIV7-F1
#
_cell.length_a   1.000
_cell.length_b   1.000
_cell.length_c   1.000
_cell.angle_alpha   90.00
_cell.angle_beta   90.00
_cell.angle_gamma   90.00
#
_symmetry.space_group_name_H-M   'P 1'
#
loop_
_entity.id
_entity.type
_entity.pdbx_description
1 polymer ?
#
loop_
_entity_poly.entity_id
_entity_poly.type
_entity_poly.pdbx_seq_one_letter_code
_entity_poly.pdbx_strand_id
1 'polypeptide(L)'
;MLNDLVGSITKVGNYPVARGGFGEIWKCTHETDLGTIMVAVKSLLLYASDEVGEAMEKKTKRIRRELKICLRLKHPNILPVHGYTSGFGPFMAIVSPWADNGNLTTYLEREDTSLTFVKRFQILRDIAAGLQYLHTNNVIHGDLTGPNVLIHGDGTACLADFGLSLLYSDIVSISQASWTSAFHGNFRWLAPELLGEPEDNLPVRPRKYSDIYSFGGVMLQVLTSKVPYYYLSEAVVTLSIYTGVKPSRSRYPAFSDKYWHFIEECWLAAAQERPSAERVVEVISDEFDLLSSSM
;
A
#
# COMPACT_ATOMS: atom_id res chain seq x y z
N MET A 1 -7.86 -1.60 24.56
CA MET A 1 -6.39 -1.66 24.77
C MET A 1 -5.75 -2.18 23.50
N LEU A 2 -4.48 -1.83 23.22
CA LEU A 2 -3.75 -2.54 22.16
C LEU A 2 -3.50 -3.97 22.64
N ASN A 3 -3.71 -4.96 21.78
CA ASN A 3 -3.48 -6.36 22.13
C ASN A 3 -1.96 -6.65 22.13
N ASP A 4 -1.41 -6.98 23.29
CA ASP A 4 0.00 -7.28 23.48
C ASP A 4 0.25 -8.77 23.23
N LEU A 5 1.04 -9.07 22.20
CA LEU A 5 1.37 -10.43 21.77
C LEU A 5 2.85 -10.76 22.05
N VAL A 6 3.47 -10.12 23.04
CA VAL A 6 4.82 -10.48 23.47
C VAL A 6 4.81 -11.88 24.08
N GLY A 7 5.71 -12.73 23.59
CA GLY A 7 5.85 -14.11 24.06
C GLY A 7 4.91 -15.14 23.41
N SER A 8 3.88 -14.71 22.66
CA SER A 8 2.98 -15.62 21.93
C SER A 8 3.36 -15.84 20.46
N ILE A 9 4.38 -15.13 19.97
CA ILE A 9 4.80 -15.12 18.57
C ILE A 9 6.11 -15.89 18.40
N THR A 10 6.14 -16.85 17.48
CA THR A 10 7.33 -17.66 17.16
C THR A 10 7.75 -17.47 15.71
N LYS A 11 9.04 -17.20 15.44
CA LYS A 11 9.56 -17.06 14.07
C LYS A 11 9.58 -18.41 13.37
N VAL A 12 9.10 -18.46 12.11
CA VAL A 12 9.16 -19.67 11.28
C VAL A 12 10.55 -19.87 10.66
N GLY A 13 11.28 -18.77 10.41
CA GLY A 13 12.61 -18.80 9.82
C GLY A 13 13.59 -17.84 10.50
N ASN A 14 14.88 -18.03 10.22
CA ASN A 14 15.96 -17.24 10.80
C ASN A 14 16.12 -15.85 10.16
N TYR A 15 15.50 -15.64 9.00
CA TYR A 15 15.64 -14.42 8.20
C TYR A 15 14.25 -13.84 7.87
N PRO A 16 14.14 -12.51 7.73
CA PRO A 16 12.91 -11.89 7.25
C PRO A 16 12.63 -12.33 5.81
N VAL A 17 11.34 -12.48 5.49
CA VAL A 17 10.85 -12.88 4.16
C VAL A 17 10.84 -11.72 3.17
N ALA A 18 10.80 -10.49 3.67
CA ALA A 18 10.91 -9.27 2.87
C ALA A 18 11.60 -8.16 3.67
N ARG A 19 12.31 -7.29 2.95
CA ARG A 19 12.92 -6.06 3.49
C ARG A 19 12.49 -4.90 2.59
N GLY A 20 11.92 -3.87 3.17
CA GLY A 20 11.57 -2.62 2.49
C GLY A 20 12.15 -1.42 3.24
N GLY A 21 12.04 -0.22 2.67
CA GLY A 21 12.59 0.99 3.30
C GLY A 21 11.92 1.37 4.63
N PHE A 22 10.81 0.71 4.97
CA PHE A 22 10.05 0.93 6.19
C PHE A 22 10.24 -0.13 7.27
N GLY A 23 10.95 -1.23 6.98
CA GLY A 23 10.99 -2.37 7.88
C GLY A 23 11.28 -3.71 7.25
N GLU A 24 11.24 -4.73 8.11
CA GLU A 24 11.33 -6.13 7.69
C GLU A 24 10.00 -6.82 7.97
N ILE A 25 9.64 -7.76 7.09
CA ILE A 25 8.49 -8.64 7.30
C ILE A 25 9.03 -10.01 7.70
N TRP A 26 8.52 -10.53 8.81
CA TRP A 26 8.84 -11.86 9.32
C TRP A 26 7.60 -12.75 9.24
N LYS A 27 7.81 -13.99 8.79
CA LYS A 27 6.79 -15.03 8.86
C LYS A 27 6.88 -15.73 10.21
N CYS A 28 5.76 -15.73 10.94
CA CYS A 28 5.70 -16.22 12.31
C CYS A 28 4.43 -17.05 12.53
N THR A 29 4.40 -17.84 13.60
CA THR A 29 3.20 -18.46 14.14
C THR A 29 2.73 -17.70 15.39
N HIS A 30 1.42 -17.71 15.63
CA HIS A 30 0.79 -17.21 16.84
C HIS A 30 -0.09 -18.30 17.45
N GLU A 31 0.19 -18.67 18.69
CA GLU A 31 -0.66 -19.60 19.44
C GLU A 31 -1.90 -18.87 19.97
N THR A 32 -3.09 -19.36 19.59
CA THR A 32 -4.37 -18.81 20.05
C THR A 32 -5.20 -19.90 20.73
N ASP A 33 -6.26 -19.52 21.44
CA ASP A 33 -7.20 -20.47 22.03
C ASP A 33 -7.87 -21.39 21.00
N LEU A 34 -7.87 -20.99 19.72
CA LEU A 34 -8.44 -21.75 18.60
C LEU A 34 -7.38 -22.56 17.83
N GLY A 35 -6.13 -22.53 18.27
CA GLY A 35 -4.99 -23.19 17.63
C GLY A 35 -3.95 -22.23 17.06
N THR A 36 -2.92 -22.80 16.45
CA THR A 36 -1.81 -22.07 15.85
C THR A 36 -2.20 -21.46 14.51
N ILE A 37 -2.00 -20.16 14.35
CA ILE A 37 -2.23 -19.46 13.07
C ILE A 37 -0.94 -18.86 12.51
N MET A 38 -0.87 -18.70 11.19
CA MET A 38 0.23 -18.02 10.52
C MET A 38 0.01 -16.50 10.55
N VAL A 39 1.04 -15.75 10.93
CA VAL A 39 1.01 -14.29 11.01
C VAL A 39 2.23 -13.66 10.35
N ALA A 40 2.05 -12.45 9.85
CA ALA A 40 3.12 -11.56 9.44
C ALA A 40 3.47 -10.63 10.60
N VAL A 41 4.75 -10.49 10.89
CA VAL A 41 5.28 -9.52 11.87
C VAL A 41 6.10 -8.48 11.13
N LYS A 42 5.58 -7.25 11.07
CA LYS A 42 6.29 -6.12 10.47
C LYS A 42 7.09 -5.38 11.52
N SER A 43 8.41 -5.51 11.47
CA SER A 43 9.31 -4.72 12.31
C SER A 43 9.52 -3.35 11.67
N LEU A 44 9.31 -2.28 12.44
CA LEU A 44 9.56 -0.93 11.96
C LEU A 44 11.05 -0.62 12.09
N LEU A 45 11.76 -0.55 10.96
CA LEU A 45 13.14 -0.07 10.89
C LEU A 45 13.10 1.42 10.60
N LEU A 46 12.67 2.23 11.58
CA LEU A 46 12.96 3.66 11.50
C LEU A 46 14.48 3.75 11.59
N TYR A 47 15.15 4.23 10.53
CA TYR A 47 16.60 4.45 10.53
C TYR A 47 16.97 5.08 11.86
N ALA A 48 17.66 4.28 12.67
CA ALA A 48 18.17 4.72 13.95
C ALA A 48 19.23 5.75 13.61
N SER A 49 18.86 7.03 13.57
CA SER A 49 19.74 8.00 14.18
C SER A 49 20.01 7.49 15.59
N ASP A 50 21.23 7.68 16.10
CA ASP A 50 21.64 7.36 17.48
C ASP A 50 20.88 8.19 18.54
N GLU A 51 19.60 8.49 18.30
CA GLU A 51 18.67 9.20 19.14
C GLU A 51 18.21 8.29 20.27
N VAL A 52 18.91 8.39 21.39
CA VAL A 52 18.52 7.79 22.68
C VAL A 52 17.68 8.80 23.48
N GLY A 53 16.84 8.32 24.39
CA GLY A 53 16.09 9.17 25.33
C GLY A 53 14.76 9.71 24.78
N GLU A 54 14.48 11.00 25.02
CA GLU A 54 13.15 11.61 24.76
C GLU A 54 12.69 11.51 23.30
N ALA A 55 13.63 11.57 22.35
CA ALA A 55 13.33 11.47 20.93
C ALA A 55 12.76 10.08 20.55
N MET A 56 13.36 9.01 21.10
CA MET A 56 12.89 7.63 20.95
C MET A 56 11.50 7.42 21.56
N GLU A 57 11.26 8.01 22.74
CA GLU A 57 9.96 7.94 23.41
C GLU A 57 8.87 8.67 22.59
N LYS A 58 9.20 9.83 22.03
CA LYS A 58 8.30 10.59 21.14
C LYS A 58 7.97 9.80 19.88
N LYS A 59 8.95 9.15 19.24
CA LYS A 59 8.75 8.24 18.09
C LYS A 59 7.82 7.07 18.47
N THR A 60 8.08 6.43 19.61
CA THR A 60 7.28 5.31 20.13
C THR A 60 5.83 5.72 20.42
N LYS A 61 5.60 6.89 21.05
CA LYS A 61 4.25 7.43 21.31
C LYS A 61 3.46 7.66 20.01
N ARG A 62 4.13 8.13 18.95
CA ARG A 62 3.53 8.33 17.63
C ARG A 62 3.15 7.02 16.96
N ILE A 63 4.06 6.03 16.93
CA ILE A 63 3.76 4.68 16.41
C ILE A 63 2.52 4.11 17.11
N ARG A 64 2.44 4.21 18.45
CA ARG A 64 1.26 3.75 19.20
C ARG A 64 -0.03 4.48 18.82
N ARG A 65 0.03 5.77 18.48
CA ARG A 65 -1.14 6.56 18.07
C ARG A 65 -1.67 6.07 16.72
N GLU A 66 -0.80 5.90 15.74
CA GLU A 66 -1.20 5.43 14.41
C GLU A 66 -1.64 3.97 14.43
N LEU A 67 -0.99 3.13 15.25
CA LEU A 67 -1.43 1.75 15.46
C LEU A 67 -2.83 1.68 16.07
N LYS A 68 -3.20 2.62 16.95
CA LYS A 68 -4.58 2.72 17.48
C LYS A 68 -5.60 3.06 16.40
N ILE A 69 -5.21 3.82 15.37
CA ILE A 69 -6.09 4.10 14.22
C ILE A 69 -6.25 2.82 13.41
N CYS A 70 -5.14 2.15 13.07
CA CYS A 70 -5.16 0.90 12.31
C CYS A 70 -5.98 -0.20 13.00
N LEU A 71 -5.86 -0.34 14.32
CA LEU A 71 -6.62 -1.31 15.12
C LEU A 71 -8.13 -1.07 15.15
N ARG A 72 -8.59 0.16 14.83
CA ARG A 72 -10.02 0.50 14.81
C ARG A 72 -10.66 0.24 13.46
N LEU A 73 -9.86 0.18 12.40
CA LEU A 73 -10.33 -0.05 11.05
C LEU A 73 -10.73 -1.52 10.90
N LYS A 74 -11.96 -1.75 10.44
CA LYS A 74 -12.55 -3.08 10.26
C LYS A 74 -13.30 -3.10 8.94
N HIS A 75 -12.68 -3.74 7.96
CA HIS A 75 -13.25 -3.90 6.62
C HIS A 75 -12.59 -5.12 5.95
N PRO A 76 -13.31 -5.94 5.17
CA PRO A 76 -12.75 -7.13 4.53
C PRO A 76 -11.53 -6.84 3.63
N ASN A 77 -11.51 -5.65 3.00
CA ASN A 77 -10.42 -5.24 2.11
C ASN A 77 -9.37 -4.34 2.79
N ILE A 78 -9.29 -4.35 4.13
CA ILE A 78 -8.24 -3.68 4.90
C ILE A 78 -7.54 -4.73 5.74
N LEU A 79 -6.22 -4.83 5.62
CA LEU A 79 -5.44 -5.82 6.37
C LEU A 79 -5.66 -5.60 7.88
N PRO A 80 -6.23 -6.57 8.61
CA PRO A 80 -6.47 -6.38 10.02
C PRO A 80 -5.16 -6.44 10.81
N VAL A 81 -5.13 -5.70 11.92
CA VAL A 81 -4.04 -5.74 12.89
C VAL A 81 -4.50 -6.55 14.09
N HIS A 82 -3.83 -7.66 14.38
CA HIS A 82 -4.12 -8.52 15.53
C HIS A 82 -3.57 -7.94 16.84
N GLY A 83 -2.47 -7.19 16.76
CA GLY A 83 -1.79 -6.64 17.93
C GLY A 83 -0.39 -6.15 17.61
N TYR A 84 0.42 -6.03 18.65
CA TYR A 84 1.83 -5.71 18.55
C TYR A 84 2.69 -6.70 19.33
N THR A 85 3.96 -6.78 19.00
CA THR A 85 4.95 -7.58 19.72
C THR A 85 6.31 -6.86 19.78
N SER A 86 7.29 -7.44 20.47
CA SER A 86 8.66 -6.93 20.59
C SER A 86 9.68 -8.04 20.26
N GLY A 87 10.98 -7.71 20.21
CA GLY A 87 12.03 -8.71 19.88
C GLY A 87 12.28 -8.90 18.38
N PHE A 88 11.71 -8.05 17.53
CA PHE A 88 11.94 -8.02 16.08
C PHE A 88 12.73 -6.77 15.62
N GLY A 89 13.28 -6.00 16.57
CA GLY A 89 13.99 -4.75 16.31
C GLY A 89 13.91 -3.81 17.53
N PRO A 90 14.40 -2.55 17.37
CA PRO A 90 14.42 -1.58 18.46
C PRO A 90 13.04 -0.98 18.80
N PHE A 91 12.06 -1.14 17.90
CA PHE A 91 10.69 -0.67 18.07
C PHE A 91 9.69 -1.83 18.18
N MET A 92 8.45 -1.50 18.58
CA MET A 92 7.35 -2.45 18.50
C MET A 92 7.12 -2.89 17.06
N ALA A 93 6.78 -4.17 16.88
CA ALA A 93 6.40 -4.74 15.61
C ALA A 93 4.89 -4.96 15.53
N ILE A 94 4.32 -4.81 14.34
CA ILE A 94 2.89 -4.96 14.09
C ILE A 94 2.63 -6.41 13.69
N VAL A 95 1.58 -7.01 14.26
CA VAL A 95 1.17 -8.39 13.96
C VAL A 95 -0.13 -8.38 13.18
N SER A 96 -0.15 -9.02 12.01
CA SER A 96 -1.30 -9.15 11.10
C SER A 96 -1.41 -10.59 10.58
N PRO A 97 -2.56 -11.02 10.03
CA PRO A 97 -2.64 -12.30 9.34
C PRO A 97 -1.61 -12.43 8.24
N TRP A 98 -1.13 -13.65 8.01
CA TRP A 98 -0.33 -13.95 6.84
C TRP A 98 -1.21 -13.98 5.57
N ALA A 99 -0.75 -13.35 4.49
CA ALA A 99 -1.41 -13.39 3.19
C ALA A 99 -0.78 -14.49 2.31
N ASP A 100 -1.48 -15.61 2.15
CA ASP A 100 -0.92 -16.81 1.49
C ASP A 100 -0.52 -16.59 0.04
N ASN A 101 -1.24 -15.72 -0.67
CA ASN A 101 -0.99 -15.43 -2.08
C ASN A 101 0.03 -14.30 -2.30
N GLY A 102 0.57 -13.71 -1.23
CA GLY A 102 1.57 -12.65 -1.28
C GLY A 102 0.99 -11.29 -1.62
N ASN A 103 1.82 -10.40 -2.18
CA ASN A 103 1.37 -9.09 -2.65
C ASN A 103 0.89 -9.15 -4.11
N LEU A 104 0.09 -8.15 -4.50
CA LEU A 104 -0.55 -8.06 -5.81
C LEU A 104 0.47 -8.11 -6.95
N THR A 105 1.62 -7.44 -6.84
CA THR A 105 2.64 -7.46 -7.89
C THR A 105 3.11 -8.89 -8.18
N THR A 106 3.54 -9.60 -7.12
CA THR A 106 4.01 -10.99 -7.27
C THR A 106 2.89 -11.96 -7.64
N TYR A 107 1.66 -11.67 -7.21
CA TYR A 107 0.47 -12.45 -7.56
C TYR A 107 0.14 -12.34 -9.05
N LEU A 108 0.11 -11.13 -9.60
CA LEU A 108 -0.15 -10.89 -11.02
C LEU A 108 0.95 -11.46 -11.91
N GLU A 109 2.22 -11.35 -11.51
CA GLU A 109 3.34 -11.95 -12.26
C GLU A 109 3.25 -13.47 -12.34
N ARG A 110 2.79 -14.11 -11.27
CA ARG A 110 2.63 -15.57 -11.21
C ARG A 110 1.40 -16.06 -11.97
N GLU A 111 0.27 -15.38 -11.83
CA GLU A 111 -1.05 -15.83 -12.32
C GLU A 111 -1.49 -15.15 -13.63
N ASP A 112 -0.61 -14.41 -14.31
CA ASP A 112 -1.00 -13.54 -15.43
C ASP A 112 -1.86 -14.25 -16.50
N THR A 113 -1.42 -15.45 -16.89
CA THR A 113 -2.08 -16.24 -17.94
C THR A 113 -3.36 -16.95 -17.48
N SER A 114 -3.58 -17.10 -16.17
CA SER A 114 -4.75 -17.77 -15.59
C SER A 114 -5.84 -16.78 -15.16
N LEU A 115 -5.52 -15.49 -14.98
CA LEU A 115 -6.45 -14.48 -14.47
C LEU A 115 -7.44 -13.97 -15.52
N THR A 116 -8.70 -14.35 -15.37
CA THR A 116 -9.82 -13.80 -16.13
C THR A 116 -10.06 -12.32 -15.83
N PHE A 117 -10.72 -11.62 -16.76
CA PHE A 117 -11.12 -10.23 -16.54
C PHE A 117 -12.02 -10.06 -15.31
N VAL A 118 -12.94 -11.00 -15.08
CA VAL A 118 -13.81 -11.00 -13.89
C VAL A 118 -12.97 -11.04 -12.61
N LYS A 119 -11.94 -11.88 -12.54
CA LYS A 119 -11.07 -11.94 -11.35
C LYS A 119 -10.24 -10.67 -11.18
N ARG A 120 -9.76 -10.07 -12.27
CA ARG A 120 -9.08 -8.76 -12.26
C ARG A 120 -9.99 -7.65 -11.72
N PHE A 121 -11.24 -7.61 -12.18
CA PHE A 121 -12.23 -6.64 -11.66
C PHE A 121 -12.68 -6.94 -10.24
N GLN A 122 -12.71 -8.20 -9.79
CA GLN A 122 -12.91 -8.54 -8.39
C GLN A 122 -11.82 -7.91 -7.50
N ILE A 123 -10.55 -8.07 -7.89
CA ILE A 123 -9.41 -7.47 -7.19
C ILE A 123 -9.51 -5.94 -7.17
N LEU A 124 -9.86 -5.31 -8.30
CA LEU A 124 -10.04 -3.86 -8.35
C LEU A 124 -11.17 -3.38 -7.44
N ARG A 125 -12.28 -4.11 -7.41
CA ARG A 125 -13.43 -3.79 -6.55
C ARG A 125 -13.05 -3.88 -5.07
N ASP A 126 -12.32 -4.92 -4.70
CA ASP A 126 -11.79 -5.10 -3.35
C ASP A 126 -10.89 -3.91 -2.94
N ILE A 127 -9.93 -3.55 -3.79
CA ILE A 127 -9.03 -2.40 -3.57
C ILE A 127 -9.82 -1.09 -3.46
N ALA A 128 -10.78 -0.86 -4.35
CA ALA A 128 -11.62 0.34 -4.36
C ALA A 128 -12.46 0.45 -3.08
N ALA A 129 -13.09 -0.65 -2.64
CA ALA A 129 -13.89 -0.71 -1.43
C ALA A 129 -13.04 -0.44 -0.18
N GLY A 130 -11.84 -1.03 -0.10
CA GLY A 130 -10.87 -0.72 0.94
C GLY A 130 -10.49 0.76 0.95
N LEU A 131 -10.20 1.34 -0.21
CA LEU A 131 -9.78 2.73 -0.32
C LEU A 131 -10.91 3.70 0.08
N GLN A 132 -12.14 3.44 -0.38
CA GLN A 132 -13.32 4.20 0.02
C GLN A 132 -13.53 4.13 1.54
N TYR A 133 -13.39 2.94 2.14
CA TYR A 133 -13.51 2.78 3.58
C TYR A 133 -12.48 3.62 4.35
N LEU A 134 -11.21 3.63 3.92
CA LEU A 134 -10.19 4.51 4.50
C LEU A 134 -10.58 5.99 4.40
N HIS A 135 -10.97 6.42 3.20
CA HIS A 135 -11.31 7.83 2.93
C HIS A 135 -12.53 8.30 3.73
N THR A 136 -13.54 7.45 3.91
CA THR A 136 -14.72 7.72 4.76
C THR A 136 -14.34 7.87 6.23
N ASN A 137 -13.33 7.12 6.68
CA ASN A 137 -12.78 7.24 8.04
C ASN A 137 -11.71 8.34 8.17
N ASN A 138 -11.55 9.20 7.16
CA ASN A 138 -10.52 10.25 7.09
C ASN A 138 -9.08 9.72 7.24
N VAL A 139 -8.85 8.49 6.78
CA VAL A 139 -7.53 7.89 6.66
C VAL A 139 -7.08 7.98 5.20
N ILE A 140 -5.87 8.47 4.99
CA ILE A 140 -5.21 8.51 3.69
C ILE A 140 -4.24 7.33 3.67
N HIS A 141 -4.21 6.57 2.58
CA HIS A 141 -3.27 5.47 2.46
C HIS A 141 -1.84 6.02 2.35
N GLY A 142 -1.61 6.89 1.36
CA GLY A 142 -0.37 7.64 1.13
C GLY A 142 0.81 6.83 0.59
N ASP A 143 0.59 5.54 0.28
CA ASP A 143 1.58 4.64 -0.34
C ASP A 143 0.85 3.48 -1.04
N LEU A 144 -0.24 3.76 -1.75
CA LEU A 144 -1.02 2.72 -2.43
C LEU A 144 -0.21 2.20 -3.63
N THR A 145 0.27 0.97 -3.53
CA THR A 145 1.12 0.35 -4.56
C THR A 145 0.77 -1.13 -4.69
N GLY A 146 1.18 -1.78 -5.79
CA GLY A 146 1.03 -3.23 -5.93
C GLY A 146 1.65 -4.04 -4.77
N PRO A 147 2.86 -3.71 -4.29
CA PRO A 147 3.44 -4.35 -3.11
C PRO A 147 2.65 -4.18 -1.80
N ASN A 148 1.86 -3.11 -1.67
CA ASN A 148 1.05 -2.81 -0.48
C ASN A 148 -0.41 -3.29 -0.59
N VAL A 149 -0.76 -4.02 -1.65
CA VAL A 149 -2.01 -4.77 -1.74
C VAL A 149 -1.70 -6.24 -1.53
N LEU A 150 -2.26 -6.86 -0.50
CA LEU A 150 -2.08 -8.27 -0.19
C LEU A 150 -3.26 -9.10 -0.67
N ILE A 151 -2.98 -10.33 -1.09
CA ILE A 151 -3.99 -11.27 -1.60
C ILE A 151 -4.11 -12.43 -0.60
N HIS A 152 -5.32 -12.63 -0.05
CA HIS A 152 -5.63 -13.76 0.82
C HIS A 152 -5.73 -15.07 0.02
N GLY A 153 -5.71 -16.21 0.72
CA GLY A 153 -5.76 -17.54 0.10
C GLY A 153 -7.00 -17.78 -0.79
N ASP A 154 -8.12 -17.14 -0.47
CA ASP A 154 -9.37 -17.14 -1.25
C ASP A 154 -9.35 -16.19 -2.47
N GLY A 155 -8.26 -15.42 -2.62
CA GLY A 155 -8.09 -14.43 -3.68
C GLY A 155 -8.80 -13.10 -3.40
N THR A 156 -9.18 -12.82 -2.15
CA THR A 156 -9.66 -11.50 -1.70
C THR A 156 -8.47 -10.55 -1.56
N ALA A 157 -8.58 -9.33 -2.10
CA ALA A 157 -7.54 -8.32 -1.97
C ALA A 157 -7.77 -7.40 -0.74
N CYS A 158 -6.70 -7.05 -0.03
CA CYS A 158 -6.75 -6.12 1.08
C CYS A 158 -5.59 -5.11 1.05
N LEU A 159 -5.87 -3.87 1.48
CA LEU A 159 -4.86 -2.82 1.58
C LEU A 159 -4.04 -3.01 2.86
N ALA A 160 -2.73 -2.96 2.73
CA ALA A 160 -1.76 -3.00 3.83
C ALA A 160 -0.99 -1.67 3.92
N ASP A 161 -0.25 -1.47 5.01
CA ASP A 161 0.68 -0.34 5.15
C ASP A 161 0.08 1.08 5.01
N PHE A 162 -1.23 1.20 5.17
CA PHE A 162 -1.94 2.47 5.25
C PHE A 162 -1.63 3.21 6.56
N GLY A 163 -1.72 4.55 6.55
CA GLY A 163 -1.55 5.39 7.73
C GLY A 163 -0.11 5.48 8.29
N LEU A 164 0.80 4.60 7.83
CA LEU A 164 2.21 4.67 8.21
C LEU A 164 2.95 5.80 7.48
N SER A 165 2.47 6.25 6.33
CA SER A 165 3.02 7.39 5.56
C SER A 165 3.16 8.67 6.39
N LEU A 166 2.18 8.95 7.28
CA LEU A 166 2.23 10.08 8.21
C LEU A 166 3.25 9.88 9.35
N LEU A 167 3.49 8.64 9.78
CA LEU A 167 4.60 8.34 10.69
C LEU A 167 5.93 8.68 10.02
N TYR A 168 6.10 8.31 8.75
CA TYR A 168 7.37 8.47 8.06
C TYR A 168 7.67 9.94 7.71
N SER A 169 6.68 10.74 7.30
CA SER A 169 6.87 12.17 7.00
C SER A 169 7.22 13.02 8.22
N ASP A 170 6.72 12.67 9.40
CA ASP A 170 6.86 13.50 10.62
C ASP A 170 7.95 13.00 11.58
N ILE A 171 8.38 11.74 11.45
CA ILE A 171 9.45 11.14 12.28
C ILE A 171 10.82 11.37 11.66
N VAL A 172 10.89 11.41 10.34
CA VAL A 172 12.13 11.57 9.63
C VAL A 172 12.13 13.02 9.12
N SER A 173 13.07 13.82 9.60
CA SER A 173 13.43 15.11 9.00
C SER A 173 14.11 14.81 7.67
N ILE A 174 13.35 14.28 6.72
CA ILE A 174 13.94 13.58 5.57
C ILE A 174 14.45 14.64 4.59
N SER A 175 15.77 14.76 4.46
CA SER A 175 16.36 15.35 3.27
C SER A 175 15.89 14.56 2.03
N GLN A 176 15.79 15.18 0.85
CA GLN A 176 15.39 14.49 -0.41
C GLN A 176 16.18 13.18 -0.66
N ALA A 177 17.42 13.09 -0.18
CA ALA A 177 18.29 11.91 -0.27
C ALA A 177 17.79 10.70 0.55
N SER A 178 17.05 10.92 1.64
CA SER A 178 16.50 9.83 2.46
C SER A 178 15.07 9.45 2.07
N TRP A 179 14.36 10.30 1.32
CA TRP A 179 13.09 9.93 0.67
C TRP A 179 13.36 8.93 -0.46
N THR A 180 14.35 9.21 -1.30
CA THR A 180 14.78 8.31 -2.38
C THR A 180 15.29 6.97 -1.86
N SER A 181 15.92 6.94 -0.68
CA SER A 181 16.40 5.70 -0.08
C SER A 181 15.31 4.85 0.59
N ALA A 182 14.32 5.48 1.24
CA ALA A 182 13.20 4.78 1.90
C ALA A 182 12.15 4.26 0.90
N PHE A 183 12.05 4.87 -0.29
CA PHE A 183 11.06 4.53 -1.32
C PHE A 183 11.65 3.81 -2.54
N HIS A 184 12.85 3.21 -2.46
CA HIS A 184 13.43 2.40 -3.55
C HIS A 184 12.39 1.42 -4.11
N GLY A 185 11.83 1.72 -5.30
CA GLY A 185 10.84 0.90 -6.01
C GLY A 185 9.36 1.34 -5.94
N ASN A 186 8.98 2.31 -5.10
CA ASN A 186 7.56 2.71 -4.93
C ASN A 186 7.13 3.95 -5.73
N PHE A 187 8.05 4.65 -6.41
CA PHE A 187 7.72 5.88 -7.13
C PHE A 187 6.74 5.68 -8.28
N ARG A 188 6.65 4.49 -8.87
CA ARG A 188 5.85 4.21 -10.07
C ARG A 188 4.35 4.54 -9.92
N TRP A 189 3.81 4.52 -8.71
CA TRP A 189 2.41 4.86 -8.40
C TRP A 189 2.26 6.25 -7.76
N LEU A 190 3.37 6.96 -7.53
CA LEU A 190 3.38 8.19 -6.77
C LEU A 190 2.78 9.34 -7.58
N ALA A 191 1.88 10.09 -6.95
CA ALA A 191 1.31 11.28 -7.54
C ALA A 191 2.37 12.39 -7.68
N PRO A 192 2.40 13.14 -8.79
CA PRO A 192 3.47 14.10 -9.06
C PRO A 192 3.55 15.24 -8.04
N GLU A 193 2.43 15.62 -7.43
CA GLU A 193 2.41 16.63 -6.36
C GLU A 193 3.18 16.21 -5.09
N LEU A 194 3.51 14.93 -4.95
CA LEU A 194 4.29 14.39 -3.83
C LEU A 194 5.81 14.42 -4.08
N LEU A 195 6.26 14.77 -5.29
CA LEU A 195 7.68 14.97 -5.63
C LEU A 195 8.11 16.45 -5.63
N GLY A 196 7.17 17.38 -5.38
CA GLY A 196 7.43 18.81 -5.40
C GLY A 196 8.30 19.30 -4.23
N GLU A 197 8.89 20.48 -4.39
CA GLU A 197 9.53 21.16 -3.27
C GLU A 197 8.46 21.65 -2.28
N PRO A 198 8.71 21.54 -0.96
CA PRO A 198 7.82 22.09 0.05
C PRO A 198 7.69 23.60 -0.13
N GLU A 199 6.49 24.06 -0.54
CA GLU A 199 6.14 25.48 -0.51
C GLU A 199 6.13 25.94 0.96
N ASP A 200 6.74 27.09 1.26
CA ASP A 200 6.78 27.70 2.60
C ASP A 200 7.37 26.82 3.74
N ASN A 201 8.31 25.92 3.44
CA ASN A 201 8.87 24.95 4.41
C ASN A 201 7.82 24.01 5.04
N LEU A 202 6.62 23.88 4.44
CA LEU A 202 5.62 22.94 4.91
C LEU A 202 5.85 21.55 4.30
N PRO A 203 5.78 20.47 5.09
CA PRO A 203 5.99 19.12 4.56
C PRO A 203 4.93 18.78 3.52
N VAL A 204 5.38 18.30 2.36
CA VAL A 204 4.51 17.71 1.33
C VAL A 204 3.84 16.48 1.94
N ARG A 205 2.51 16.44 1.93
CA ARG A 205 1.71 15.39 2.57
C ARG A 205 0.73 14.77 1.58
N PRO A 206 0.60 13.42 1.59
CA PRO A 206 -0.40 12.75 0.76
C PRO A 206 -1.80 13.20 1.14
N ARG A 207 -2.70 13.23 0.14
CA ARG A 207 -4.12 13.51 0.31
C ARG A 207 -4.97 12.41 -0.31
N LYS A 208 -6.28 12.45 -0.09
CA LYS A 208 -7.24 11.48 -0.67
C LYS A 208 -7.07 11.39 -2.19
N TYR A 209 -6.93 12.51 -2.89
CA TYR A 209 -6.71 12.53 -4.35
C TYR A 209 -5.35 11.99 -4.80
N SER A 210 -4.34 11.96 -3.93
CA SER A 210 -3.05 11.36 -4.24
C SER A 210 -3.18 9.83 -4.25
N ASP A 211 -3.99 9.26 -3.34
CA ASP A 211 -4.32 7.84 -3.39
C ASP A 211 -5.08 7.46 -4.68
N ILE A 212 -5.93 8.35 -5.20
CA ILE A 212 -6.67 8.13 -6.45
C ILE A 212 -5.72 8.05 -7.65
N TYR A 213 -4.69 8.90 -7.69
CA TYR A 213 -3.64 8.79 -8.72
C TYR A 213 -2.94 7.43 -8.64
N SER A 214 -2.58 7.02 -7.42
CA SER A 214 -1.96 5.72 -7.19
C SER A 214 -2.88 4.55 -7.55
N PHE A 215 -4.18 4.67 -7.29
CA PHE A 215 -5.19 3.71 -7.74
C PHE A 215 -5.18 3.56 -9.27
N GLY A 216 -5.08 4.66 -10.04
CA GLY A 216 -4.94 4.58 -11.50
C GLY A 216 -3.74 3.73 -11.94
N GLY A 217 -2.60 3.85 -11.24
CA GLY A 217 -1.43 3.00 -11.46
C GLY A 217 -1.65 1.53 -11.08
N VAL A 218 -2.34 1.28 -9.97
CA VAL A 218 -2.71 -0.08 -9.55
C VAL A 218 -3.71 -0.69 -10.55
N MET A 219 -4.66 0.09 -11.05
CA MET A 219 -5.61 -0.35 -12.06
C MET A 219 -4.92 -0.73 -13.36
N LEU A 220 -3.99 0.10 -13.85
CA LEU A 220 -3.15 -0.25 -14.99
C LEU A 220 -2.41 -1.56 -14.76
N GLN A 221 -1.82 -1.73 -13.57
CA GLN A 221 -1.10 -2.94 -13.21
C GLN A 221 -2.01 -4.17 -13.20
N VAL A 222 -3.19 -4.09 -12.59
CA VAL A 222 -4.13 -5.23 -12.54
C VAL A 222 -4.65 -5.60 -13.92
N LEU A 223 -4.86 -4.64 -14.81
CA LEU A 223 -5.37 -4.92 -16.16
C LEU A 223 -4.31 -5.47 -17.12
N THR A 224 -3.03 -5.26 -16.83
CA THR A 224 -1.93 -5.58 -17.76
C THR A 224 -0.88 -6.53 -17.20
N SER A 225 -0.92 -6.77 -15.90
CA SER A 225 0.13 -7.44 -15.11
C SER A 225 1.51 -6.78 -15.25
N LYS A 226 1.56 -5.51 -15.69
CA LYS A 226 2.78 -4.72 -15.79
C LYS A 226 2.70 -3.53 -14.85
N VAL A 227 3.72 -3.35 -14.02
CA VAL A 227 3.84 -2.16 -13.18
C VAL A 227 3.84 -0.88 -14.03
N PRO A 228 3.40 0.27 -13.51
CA PRO A 228 3.52 1.53 -14.22
C PRO A 228 4.98 1.79 -14.62
N TYR A 229 5.15 2.27 -15.84
CA TYR A 229 6.43 2.53 -16.50
C TYR A 229 7.37 1.31 -16.59
N TYR A 230 6.87 0.07 -16.67
CA TYR A 230 7.72 -1.15 -16.66
C TYR A 230 8.85 -1.16 -17.71
N TYR A 231 8.74 -0.35 -18.76
CA TYR A 231 9.72 -0.19 -19.84
C TYR A 231 10.79 0.88 -19.59
N LEU A 232 10.79 1.53 -18.41
CA LEU A 232 11.74 2.57 -18.01
C LEU A 232 12.52 2.15 -16.76
N SER A 233 13.76 2.62 -16.65
CA SER A 233 14.57 2.52 -15.44
C SER A 233 14.05 3.47 -14.35
N GLU A 234 14.31 3.15 -13.08
CA GLU A 234 13.82 3.94 -11.93
C GLU A 234 14.18 5.44 -12.04
N ALA A 235 15.40 5.76 -12.47
CA ALA A 235 15.82 7.17 -12.63
C ALA A 235 14.97 7.92 -13.67
N VAL A 236 14.61 7.26 -14.78
CA VAL A 236 13.78 7.86 -15.83
C VAL A 236 12.31 7.92 -15.37
N VAL A 237 11.85 6.96 -14.56
CA VAL A 237 10.52 7.02 -13.93
C VAL A 237 10.41 8.25 -13.04
N THR A 238 11.36 8.46 -12.13
CA THR A 238 11.37 9.64 -11.25
C THR A 238 11.33 10.93 -12.03
N LEU A 239 12.16 11.06 -13.09
CA LEU A 239 12.14 12.23 -13.96
C LEU A 239 10.81 12.39 -14.70
N SER A 240 10.22 11.29 -15.18
CA SER A 240 8.92 11.31 -15.88
C SER A 240 7.82 11.82 -14.96
N ILE A 241 7.74 11.32 -13.72
CA ILE A 241 6.74 11.76 -12.75
C ILE A 241 6.95 13.24 -12.40
N TYR A 242 8.20 13.65 -12.13
CA TYR A 242 8.54 15.05 -11.84
C TYR A 242 8.14 16.00 -12.97
N THR A 243 8.28 15.57 -14.22
CA THR A 243 7.91 16.35 -15.42
C THR A 243 6.45 16.17 -15.86
N GLY A 244 5.66 15.38 -15.12
CA GLY A 244 4.25 15.12 -15.44
C GLY A 244 4.00 14.17 -16.62
N VAL A 245 5.04 13.48 -17.11
CA VAL A 245 4.93 12.46 -18.15
C VAL A 245 4.31 11.19 -17.57
N LYS A 246 3.17 10.76 -18.13
CA LYS A 246 2.41 9.57 -17.71
C LYS A 246 2.87 8.30 -18.45
N PRO A 247 2.47 7.09 -17.99
CA PRO A 247 2.71 5.86 -18.74
C PRO A 247 2.11 5.90 -20.15
N SER A 248 2.82 5.36 -21.13
CA SER A 248 2.38 5.36 -22.53
C SER A 248 1.47 4.16 -22.83
N ARG A 249 0.22 4.41 -23.23
CA ARG A 249 -0.79 3.38 -23.58
C ARG A 249 -0.26 2.29 -24.51
N SER A 250 0.47 2.70 -25.56
CA SER A 250 0.98 1.81 -26.61
C SER A 250 2.06 0.84 -26.14
N ARG A 251 2.62 1.06 -24.94
CA ARG A 251 3.61 0.17 -24.34
C ARG A 251 2.99 -0.95 -23.53
N TYR A 252 1.68 -0.94 -23.28
CA TYR A 252 1.00 -1.98 -22.50
C TYR A 252 0.19 -2.93 -23.39
N PRO A 253 -0.05 -4.17 -22.93
CA PRO A 253 -1.03 -5.06 -23.55
C PRO A 253 -2.35 -4.36 -23.83
N ALA A 254 -3.03 -4.77 -24.91
CA ALA A 254 -4.32 -4.21 -25.29
C ALA A 254 -5.40 -4.59 -24.27
N PHE A 255 -6.27 -3.63 -23.97
CA PHE A 255 -7.46 -3.74 -23.12
C PHE A 255 -8.43 -2.61 -23.52
N SER A 256 -9.68 -2.65 -23.05
CA SER A 256 -10.70 -1.69 -23.45
C SER A 256 -10.27 -0.23 -23.22
N ASP A 257 -10.46 0.62 -24.24
CA ASP A 257 -10.18 2.05 -24.13
C ASP A 257 -11.02 2.69 -23.03
N LYS A 258 -12.22 2.17 -22.75
CA LYS A 258 -13.05 2.61 -21.61
C LYS A 258 -12.26 2.64 -20.30
N TYR A 259 -11.48 1.59 -20.03
CA TYR A 259 -10.70 1.50 -18.78
C TYR A 259 -9.47 2.40 -18.82
N TRP A 260 -8.88 2.63 -19.99
CA TRP A 260 -7.77 3.57 -20.15
C TRP A 260 -8.21 5.01 -19.85
N HIS A 261 -9.37 5.43 -20.38
CA HIS A 261 -9.92 6.76 -20.10
C HIS A 261 -10.15 6.96 -18.60
N PHE A 262 -10.66 5.95 -17.90
CA PHE A 262 -10.84 6.05 -16.45
C PHE A 262 -9.51 6.12 -15.67
N ILE A 263 -8.46 5.42 -16.13
CA ILE A 263 -7.10 5.58 -15.60
C ILE A 263 -6.61 7.02 -15.83
N GLU A 264 -6.88 7.63 -16.98
CA GLU A 264 -6.51 9.01 -17.28
C GLU A 264 -7.25 10.03 -16.39
N GLU A 265 -8.51 9.78 -16.06
CA GLU A 265 -9.28 10.56 -15.07
C GLU A 265 -8.62 10.50 -13.68
N CYS A 266 -8.15 9.32 -13.26
CA CYS A 266 -7.37 9.17 -12.02
C CYS A 266 -6.04 9.95 -12.05
N TRP A 267 -5.50 10.20 -13.25
CA TRP A 267 -4.24 10.91 -13.47
C TRP A 267 -4.41 12.37 -13.90
N LEU A 268 -5.57 12.99 -13.67
CA LEU A 268 -5.73 14.44 -13.93
C LEU A 268 -4.65 15.25 -13.17
N ALA A 269 -4.11 16.25 -13.87
CA ALA A 269 -3.05 17.11 -13.34
C ALA A 269 -3.58 17.98 -12.19
N ALA A 270 -4.79 18.53 -12.33
CA ALA A 270 -5.52 19.15 -11.26
C ALA A 270 -5.97 18.07 -10.25
N ALA A 271 -5.26 17.95 -9.14
CA ALA A 271 -5.43 16.83 -8.21
C ALA A 271 -6.86 16.76 -7.63
N GLN A 272 -7.48 17.92 -7.39
CA GLN A 272 -8.85 18.07 -6.93
C GLN A 272 -9.92 17.65 -7.96
N GLU A 273 -9.57 17.53 -9.25
CA GLU A 273 -10.49 17.11 -10.30
C GLU A 273 -10.51 15.58 -10.50
N ARG A 274 -9.57 14.86 -9.88
CA ARG A 274 -9.55 13.39 -9.87
C ARG A 274 -10.83 12.85 -9.19
N PRO A 275 -11.33 11.68 -9.61
CA PRO A 275 -12.55 11.10 -9.04
C PRO A 275 -12.41 10.84 -7.53
N SER A 276 -13.53 10.81 -6.81
CA SER A 276 -13.55 10.36 -5.41
C SER A 276 -13.40 8.83 -5.33
N ALA A 277 -13.03 8.30 -4.17
CA ALA A 277 -13.03 6.85 -3.96
C ALA A 277 -14.42 6.22 -4.11
N GLU A 278 -15.48 6.98 -3.80
CA GLU A 278 -16.86 6.57 -4.07
C GLU A 278 -17.12 6.39 -5.57
N ARG A 279 -16.72 7.37 -6.39
CA ARG A 279 -16.84 7.26 -7.84
C ARG A 279 -16.02 6.09 -8.40
N VAL A 280 -14.85 5.82 -7.84
CA VAL A 280 -14.04 4.64 -8.19
C VAL A 280 -14.79 3.35 -7.88
N VAL A 281 -15.40 3.22 -6.70
CA VAL A 281 -16.20 2.04 -6.33
C VAL A 281 -17.37 1.84 -7.29
N GLU A 282 -18.11 2.89 -7.62
CA GLU A 282 -19.23 2.82 -8.58
C GLU A 282 -18.78 2.26 -9.93
N VAL A 283 -17.79 2.89 -10.57
CA VAL A 283 -17.31 2.51 -11.92
C VAL A 283 -16.82 1.07 -11.95
N ILE A 284 -16.08 0.64 -10.93
CA ILE A 284 -15.51 -0.69 -10.87
C ILE A 284 -16.57 -1.75 -10.55
N SER A 285 -17.54 -1.42 -9.68
CA SER A 285 -18.62 -2.35 -9.32
C SER A 285 -19.58 -2.56 -10.48
N ASP A 286 -19.98 -1.50 -11.17
CA ASP A 286 -20.83 -1.57 -12.37
C ASP A 286 -20.18 -2.48 -13.43
N GLU A 287 -18.88 -2.33 -13.65
CA GLU A 287 -18.16 -3.18 -14.61
C GLU A 287 -18.05 -4.63 -14.14
N PHE A 288 -17.78 -4.86 -12.86
CA PHE A 288 -17.72 -6.20 -12.31
C PHE A 288 -19.06 -6.93 -12.45
N ASP A 289 -20.17 -6.25 -12.20
CA ASP A 289 -21.51 -6.82 -12.27
C ASP A 289 -21.90 -7.14 -13.72
N LEU A 290 -21.54 -6.27 -14.67
CA LEU A 290 -21.70 -6.52 -16.11
C LEU A 290 -20.92 -7.76 -16.57
N LEU A 291 -19.65 -7.86 -16.20
CA LEU A 291 -18.79 -9.00 -16.55
C LEU A 291 -19.29 -10.29 -15.91
N SER A 292 -19.73 -10.23 -14.65
CA SER A 292 -20.24 -11.40 -13.90
C SER A 292 -21.59 -11.90 -14.41
N SER A 293 -22.41 -11.02 -14.97
CA SER A 293 -23.72 -11.38 -15.54
C SER A 293 -23.62 -11.97 -16.95
N SER A 294 -22.45 -11.88 -17.59
CA SER A 294 -22.20 -12.36 -18.96
C SER A 294 -21.61 -13.77 -19.05
N MET A 295 -21.36 -14.41 -17.90
CA MET A 295 -20.89 -15.80 -17.77
C MET A 295 -22.06 -16.75 -17.47
#